data_AF-A0A7L4R943-F1
#
_entry.id   AF-A0A7L4R943-F1
#
_cell.length_a   1.000
_cell.length_b   1.000
_cell.length_c   1.000
_cell.angle_alpha   90.00
_cell.angle_beta   90.00
_cell.angle_gamma   90.00
#
_symmetry.space_group_name_H-M   'P 1'
#
loop_
_entity.id
_entity.type
_entity.pdbx_description
1 polymer ?
#
loop_
_entity_poly.entity_id
_entity_poly.type
_entity_poly.pdbx_seq_one_letter_code
_entity_poly.pdbx_strand_id
1 'polypeptide(L)'
;MTELREKFLSFLSSNRDKRIVIVSHMNADVDALSSIFALHSVLPNSEMAIDDRMDVPGKMFADWVGISPEKLSSFKKEDYDGLIIVDTSAPQLVKSSEGWPVL
;
A
#
# COMPACT_ATOMS: atom_id res chain seq x y z
N MET A 1 -22.40 0.19 -10.17
CA MET A 1 -21.65 -0.22 -8.97
C MET A 1 -21.19 -1.67 -9.02
N THR A 2 -22.00 -2.61 -9.55
CA THR A 2 -21.64 -4.04 -9.62
C THR A 2 -20.36 -4.32 -10.41
N GLU A 3 -20.19 -3.69 -11.58
CA GLU A 3 -19.03 -3.91 -12.44
C GLU A 3 -17.70 -3.48 -11.80
N LEU A 4 -17.65 -2.33 -11.11
CA LEU A 4 -16.43 -1.88 -10.43
C LEU A 4 -16.04 -2.84 -9.29
N ARG A 5 -17.04 -3.27 -8.52
CA ARG A 5 -16.84 -4.26 -7.46
C ARG A 5 -16.30 -5.57 -8.03
N GLU A 6 -16.88 -6.07 -9.13
CA GLU A 6 -16.44 -7.30 -9.79
C GLU A 6 -15.01 -7.18 -10.33
N LYS A 7 -14.68 -6.05 -10.97
CA LYS A 7 -13.31 -5.76 -11.42
C LYS A 7 -12.33 -5.74 -10.24
N PHE A 8 -12.69 -5.10 -9.14
CA PHE A 8 -11.85 -5.05 -7.95
C PHE A 8 -11.66 -6.43 -7.30
N LEU A 9 -12.73 -7.22 -7.19
CA LEU A 9 -12.64 -8.59 -6.67
C LEU A 9 -11.80 -9.49 -7.58
N SER A 10 -11.93 -9.34 -8.91
CA SER A 10 -11.08 -10.05 -9.88
C SER A 10 -9.62 -9.64 -9.74
N PHE A 11 -9.35 -8.34 -9.56
CA PHE A 11 -8.02 -7.81 -9.28
C PHE A 11 -7.43 -8.44 -8.00
N LEU A 12 -8.17 -8.43 -6.89
CA LEU A 12 -7.71 -9.03 -5.63
C LEU A 12 -7.42 -10.53 -5.80
N SER A 13 -8.32 -11.26 -6.46
CA SER A 13 -8.14 -12.69 -6.71
C SER A 13 -6.91 -12.98 -7.57
N SER A 14 -6.64 -12.16 -8.59
CA SER A 14 -5.51 -12.36 -9.52
C SER A 14 -4.15 -12.00 -8.92
N ASN A 15 -4.16 -11.31 -7.78
CA ASN A 15 -2.97 -10.82 -7.10
C ASN A 15 -2.73 -11.47 -5.73
N ARG A 16 -3.59 -12.41 -5.31
CA ARG A 16 -3.55 -13.02 -3.98
C ARG A 16 -2.26 -13.78 -3.66
N ASP A 17 -1.70 -14.45 -4.66
CA ASP A 17 -0.48 -15.27 -4.51
C ASP A 17 0.81 -14.52 -4.84
N LYS A 18 0.71 -13.26 -5.28
CA LYS A 18 1.86 -12.42 -5.62
C LYS A 18 2.47 -11.79 -4.37
N ARG A 19 3.78 -11.55 -4.41
CA ARG A 19 4.51 -10.76 -3.43
C ARG A 19 4.36 -9.28 -3.78
N ILE A 20 3.59 -8.54 -3.00
CA ILE A 20 3.21 -7.16 -3.32
C ILE A 20 3.70 -6.20 -2.24
N VAL A 21 4.07 -4.99 -2.61
CA VAL A 21 4.17 -3.88 -1.65
C VAL A 21 2.95 -2.99 -1.77
N ILE A 22 2.33 -2.62 -0.65
CA ILE A 22 1.23 -1.67 -0.60
C ILE A 22 1.77 -0.39 0.03
N VAL A 23 1.71 0.72 -0.71
CA VAL A 23 2.27 2.01 -0.28
C VAL A 23 1.25 3.13 -0.39
N SER A 24 1.40 4.15 0.44
CA SER A 24 0.65 5.41 0.31
C SER A 24 1.58 6.62 0.15
N HIS A 25 0.99 7.80 0.03
CA HIS A 25 1.68 9.07 -0.12
C HIS A 25 2.60 9.42 1.05
N MET A 26 3.51 10.36 0.81
CA MET A 26 4.27 11.02 1.86
C MET A 26 3.36 11.69 2.89
N ASN A 27 3.75 11.67 4.16
CA ASN A 27 2.93 12.18 5.27
C ASN A 27 1.58 11.44 5.36
N ALA A 28 1.64 10.10 5.31
CA ALA A 28 0.47 9.22 5.37
C ALA A 28 -0.35 9.49 6.63
N ASP A 29 -1.65 9.70 6.43
CA ASP A 29 -2.62 9.92 7.50
C ASP A 29 -3.38 8.63 7.84
N VAL A 30 -4.48 8.76 8.58
CA VAL A 30 -5.29 7.61 8.98
C VAL A 30 -5.98 6.93 7.79
N ASP A 31 -6.39 7.67 6.75
CA ASP A 31 -7.10 7.09 5.61
C ASP A 31 -6.16 6.22 4.78
N ALA A 32 -4.99 6.77 4.46
CA ALA A 32 -3.86 6.06 3.86
C ALA A 32 -3.51 4.76 4.61
N LEU A 33 -3.27 4.84 5.91
CA LEU A 33 -2.85 3.68 6.72
C LEU A 33 -3.96 2.65 6.91
N SER A 34 -5.21 3.10 7.04
CA SER A 34 -6.35 2.18 7.15
C SER A 34 -6.60 1.44 5.84
N SER A 35 -6.39 2.10 4.70
CA SER A 35 -6.45 1.49 3.36
C SER A 35 -5.35 0.44 3.18
N ILE A 36 -4.10 0.75 3.58
CA ILE A 36 -2.98 -0.21 3.59
C ILE A 36 -3.35 -1.44 4.44
N PHE A 37 -3.81 -1.22 5.68
CA PHE A 37 -4.17 -2.28 6.60
C PHE A 37 -5.29 -3.18 6.06
N ALA A 38 -6.35 -2.57 5.52
CA ALA A 38 -7.47 -3.30 4.94
C ALA A 38 -7.03 -4.17 3.75
N LEU A 39 -6.21 -3.64 2.84
CA LEU A 39 -5.71 -4.40 1.69
C LEU A 39 -4.76 -5.52 2.11
N HIS A 40 -3.85 -5.25 3.05
CA HIS A 40 -2.94 -6.25 3.59
C HIS A 40 -3.70 -7.44 4.19
N SER A 41 -4.84 -7.19 4.86
CA SER A 41 -5.68 -8.26 5.43
C SER A 41 -6.31 -9.20 4.39
N VAL A 42 -6.47 -8.76 3.14
CA VAL A 42 -7.05 -9.57 2.05
C VAL A 42 -6.00 -10.06 1.03
N LEU A 43 -4.82 -9.44 1.01
CA LEU A 43 -3.64 -9.82 0.23
C LEU A 43 -2.51 -10.23 1.20
N PRO A 44 -2.56 -11.44 1.79
CA PRO A 44 -1.67 -11.82 2.89
C PRO A 44 -0.19 -11.92 2.51
N ASN A 45 0.13 -12.02 1.22
CA ASN A 45 1.51 -12.01 0.70
C ASN A 45 1.98 -10.59 0.35
N SER A 46 1.50 -9.58 1.09
CA SER A 46 1.89 -8.18 0.88
C SER A 46 2.69 -7.62 2.05
N GLU A 47 3.51 -6.62 1.77
CA GLU A 47 4.23 -5.82 2.77
C GLU A 47 3.64 -4.42 2.81
N MET A 48 3.60 -3.81 4.00
CA MET A 48 3.08 -2.48 4.20
C MET A 48 4.22 -1.45 4.16
N ALA A 49 4.07 -0.43 3.32
CA ALA A 49 5.07 0.62 3.15
C ALA A 49 4.48 2.04 3.22
N ILE A 50 5.34 3.00 3.54
CA ILE A 50 5.11 4.44 3.41
C ILE A 50 6.24 5.07 2.60
N ASP A 51 6.00 6.16 1.87
CA ASP A 51 7.08 6.79 1.08
C ASP A 51 8.11 7.50 1.98
N ASP A 52 7.65 8.20 3.03
CA ASP A 52 8.55 8.97 3.90
C ASP A 52 8.20 8.88 5.40
N ARG A 53 7.07 9.45 5.79
CA ARG A 53 6.65 9.56 7.19
C ARG A 53 5.14 9.46 7.33
N MET A 54 4.71 9.10 8.53
CA MET A 54 3.31 9.22 8.98
C MET A 54 3.10 10.57 9.67
N ASP A 55 1.90 11.12 9.56
CA ASP A 55 1.48 12.24 10.39
C ASP A 55 1.17 11.79 11.84
N VAL A 56 0.78 12.72 12.72
CA VAL A 56 0.54 12.38 14.14
C VAL A 56 -0.68 11.45 14.30
N PRO A 57 -1.86 11.76 13.74
CA PRO A 57 -3.01 10.85 13.77
C PRO A 57 -2.70 9.46 13.18
N GLY A 58 -1.97 9.40 12.06
CA GLY A 58 -1.58 8.17 11.40
C GLY A 58 -0.66 7.31 12.27
N LYS A 59 0.31 7.91 12.97
CA LYS A 59 1.13 7.18 13.97
C LYS A 59 0.28 6.59 15.08
N MET A 60 -0.64 7.39 15.65
CA MET A 60 -1.53 6.91 16.71
C MET A 60 -2.40 5.75 16.23
N PHE A 61 -2.89 5.80 14.99
CA PHE A 61 -3.62 4.71 14.38
C PHE A 61 -2.74 3.46 14.20
N ALA A 62 -1.55 3.61 13.64
CA ALA A 62 -0.62 2.50 13.41
C ALA A 62 -0.26 1.77 14.72
N ASP A 63 0.03 2.53 15.78
CA ASP A 63 0.29 1.99 17.12
C ASP A 63 -0.95 1.27 17.69
N TRP A 64 -2.15 1.83 17.48
CA TRP A 64 -3.40 1.26 17.97
C TRP A 64 -3.75 -0.08 17.29
N VAL A 65 -3.54 -0.19 15.97
CA VAL A 65 -3.80 -1.44 15.22
C VAL A 65 -2.61 -2.39 15.18
N GLY A 66 -1.45 -1.98 15.72
CA GLY A 66 -0.24 -2.80 15.80
C GLY A 66 0.45 -3.02 14.45
N ILE A 67 0.41 -2.04 13.54
CA ILE A 67 1.18 -2.08 12.29
C ILE A 67 2.41 -1.18 12.37
N SER A 68 3.46 -1.53 11.63
CA SER A 68 4.67 -0.72 11.53
C SER A 68 5.17 -0.73 10.09
N PRO A 69 4.55 0.05 9.18
CA PRO A 69 4.97 0.12 7.79
C PRO A 69 6.42 0.58 7.66
N GLU A 70 7.18 -0.06 6.78
CA GLU A 70 8.55 0.35 6.48
C GLU A 70 8.59 1.45 5.41
N LYS A 71 9.75 2.09 5.22
CA LYS A 71 9.90 3.02 4.10
C LYS A 71 9.94 2.25 2.79
N LEU A 72 9.24 2.70 1.74
CA LEU A 72 9.28 2.02 0.43
C LEU A 72 10.71 1.84 -0.10
N SER A 73 11.62 2.75 0.25
CA SER A 73 13.04 2.68 -0.11
C SER A 73 13.86 1.58 0.59
N SER A 74 13.34 0.92 1.63
CA SER A 74 13.99 -0.27 2.23
C SER A 74 13.77 -1.54 1.40
N PHE A 75 12.76 -1.55 0.53
CA PHE A 75 12.40 -2.70 -0.30
C PHE A 75 13.18 -2.71 -1.62
N LYS A 76 13.59 -3.90 -2.07
CA LYS A 76 14.17 -4.11 -3.40
C LYS A 76 13.08 -4.53 -4.36
N LYS A 77 12.91 -3.77 -5.44
CA LYS A 77 11.78 -3.93 -6.38
C LYS A 77 11.75 -5.33 -7.01
N GLU A 78 12.92 -5.92 -7.21
CA GLU A 78 13.12 -7.21 -7.85
C GLU A 78 12.63 -8.39 -6.98
N ASP A 79 12.43 -8.18 -5.68
CA ASP A 79 11.93 -9.20 -4.76
C ASP A 79 10.39 -9.30 -4.75
N TYR A 80 9.71 -8.41 -5.49
CA TYR A 80 8.24 -8.25 -5.51
C TYR A 80 7.70 -8.28 -6.94
N ASP A 81 6.47 -8.77 -7.08
CA ASP A 81 5.75 -8.81 -8.35
C ASP A 81 5.12 -7.47 -8.73
N GLY A 82 4.93 -6.57 -7.76
CA GLY A 82 4.37 -5.25 -8.02
C GLY A 82 4.08 -4.39 -6.79
N LEU A 83 3.61 -3.19 -7.08
CA LEU A 83 3.28 -2.13 -6.13
C LEU A 83 1.81 -1.73 -6.26
N ILE A 84 1.10 -1.67 -5.14
CA ILE A 84 -0.23 -1.06 -5.07
C ILE A 84 -0.07 0.29 -4.37
N ILE A 85 -0.54 1.37 -5.01
CA ILE A 85 -0.55 2.71 -4.45
C ILE A 85 -1.96 3.03 -3.97
N VAL A 86 -2.10 3.50 -2.73
CA VAL A 86 -3.38 3.86 -2.13
C VAL A 86 -3.42 5.31 -1.67
N ASP A 87 -4.63 5.85 -1.61
CA ASP A 87 -4.93 7.21 -1.15
C ASP A 87 -4.22 8.33 -1.93
N THR A 88 -3.73 8.01 -3.12
CA THR A 88 -3.22 8.99 -4.06
C THR A 88 -3.13 8.43 -5.47
N SER A 89 -3.23 9.31 -6.45
CA SER A 89 -2.89 9.06 -7.86
C SER A 89 -1.80 10.00 -8.36
N ALA A 90 -1.27 10.86 -7.49
CA ALA A 90 -0.29 11.89 -7.82
C ALA A 90 1.14 11.35 -7.65
N PRO A 91 1.91 11.11 -8.74
CA PRO A 91 3.21 10.45 -8.65
C PRO A 91 4.22 11.20 -7.77
N GLN A 92 4.13 12.53 -7.72
CA GLN A 92 5.01 13.37 -6.89
C GLN A 92 4.86 13.13 -5.38
N LEU A 93 3.76 12.49 -4.96
CA LEU A 93 3.49 12.16 -3.56
C LEU A 93 4.04 10.77 -3.16
N VAL A 94 4.52 9.95 -4.11
CA VAL A 94 5.13 8.63 -3.86
C VAL A 94 6.44 8.53 -4.65
N LYS A 95 7.45 9.32 -4.27
CA LYS A 95 8.65 9.48 -5.12
C LYS A 95 9.43 8.18 -5.25
N SER A 96 9.43 7.34 -4.21
CA SER A 96 10.17 6.07 -4.21
C SER A 96 9.52 4.99 -5.08
N SER A 97 8.34 5.26 -5.68
CA SER A 97 7.66 4.33 -6.59
C SER A 97 8.24 4.31 -8.00
N GLU A 98 9.17 5.21 -8.34
CA GLU A 98 9.75 5.26 -9.69
C GLU A 98 10.33 3.89 -10.10
N GLY A 99 9.94 3.37 -11.25
CA GLY A 99 10.41 2.08 -11.78
C GLY A 99 9.80 0.83 -11.12
N TRP A 100 8.86 0.97 -10.17
CA TRP A 100 8.05 -0.16 -9.73
C TRP A 100 7.00 -0.55 -10.79
N PRO A 101 6.69 -1.85 -10.94
CA PRO A 101 5.51 -2.26 -11.68
C PRO A 101 4.26 -2.00 -10.84
N VAL A 102 3.53 -0.94 -11.16
CA VAL A 102 2.26 -0.61 -10.49
C VAL A 102 1.15 -1.53 -11.02
N LEU A 103 0.39 -2.13 -10.10
CA LEU A 103 -0.67 -3.11 -10.39
C LEU A 103 -2.05 -2.46 -10.53
#